data_AF-A0A093ISG7-F1
#
_entry.id   AF-A0A093ISG7-F1
#
_cell.length_a   1.000
_cell.length_b   1.000
_cell.length_c   1.000
_cell.angle_alpha   90.00
_cell.angle_beta   90.00
_cell.angle_gamma   90.00
#
_symmetry.space_group_name_H-M   'P 1'
#
loop_
_entity.id
_entity.type
_entity.pdbx_description
1 polymer ?
#
loop_
_entity_poly.entity_id
_entity_poly.type
_entity_poly.pdbx_seq_one_letter_code
_entity_poly.pdbx_strand_id
1 'polypeptide(L)'
;VLTDPVVPCGQIVALHLSIPSVFFLRVLPCSFDLEATQCPDPPSYVPRTFTDNSDHMTFIQRVENLFLKSSESFLCNFAYLPFELLASDVLHRPVTMKELLSHGSIWLKRMDFVFEYPMPVIPNIVFTGGINCGKKK
;
A
#
# COMPACT_ATOMS: atom_id res chain seq x y z
N VAL A 1 0.77 11.66 -13.02
CA VAL A 1 0.36 12.33 -11.77
C VAL A 1 1.19 11.82 -10.61
N LEU A 2 1.84 12.70 -9.86
CA LEU A 2 2.45 12.33 -8.57
C LEU A 2 1.37 12.44 -7.49
N THR A 3 1.06 11.34 -6.79
CA THR A 3 -0.07 11.32 -5.84
C THR A 3 0.17 10.38 -4.67
N ASP A 4 -0.50 10.64 -3.54
CA ASP A 4 -0.51 9.74 -2.39
C ASP A 4 -1.70 8.76 -2.55
N PRO A 5 -1.46 7.45 -2.70
CA PRO A 5 -2.52 6.45 -2.89
C PRO A 5 -3.42 6.24 -1.67
N VAL A 6 -3.10 6.80 -0.49
CA VAL A 6 -4.01 6.79 0.67
C VAL A 6 -5.34 7.47 0.31
N VAL A 7 -5.28 8.53 -0.49
CA VAL A 7 -6.46 9.23 -1.04
C VAL A 7 -6.46 9.02 -2.56
N PRO A 8 -7.17 8.00 -3.08
CA PRO A 8 -7.00 7.52 -4.44
C PRO A 8 -7.54 8.46 -5.53
N CYS A 9 -8.06 9.64 -5.19
CA CYS A 9 -8.59 10.62 -6.16
C CYS A 9 -7.58 10.96 -7.26
N GLY A 10 -6.30 11.14 -6.92
CA GLY A 10 -5.26 11.42 -7.91
C GLY A 10 -5.03 10.26 -8.89
N GLN A 11 -5.22 9.01 -8.42
CA GLN A 11 -5.14 7.83 -9.27
C GLN A 11 -6.35 7.69 -10.19
N ILE A 12 -7.55 7.98 -9.68
CA ILE A 12 -8.79 7.99 -10.48
C ILE A 12 -8.66 8.97 -11.64
N VAL A 13 -8.21 10.20 -11.35
CA VAL A 13 -7.98 11.23 -12.36
C VAL A 13 -6.89 10.80 -13.36
N ALA A 14 -5.80 10.21 -12.88
CA ALA A 14 -4.73 9.73 -13.74
C ALA A 14 -5.22 8.68 -14.75
N LEU A 15 -6.03 7.72 -14.28
CA LEU A 15 -6.64 6.71 -15.15
C LEU A 15 -7.66 7.29 -16.12
N HIS A 16 -8.53 8.19 -15.66
CA HIS A 16 -9.51 8.85 -16.50
C HIS A 16 -8.83 9.64 -17.65
N LEU A 17 -7.71 10.30 -17.36
CA LEU A 17 -6.91 11.04 -18.34
C LEU A 17 -5.88 10.19 -19.09
N SER A 18 -5.80 8.87 -18.81
CA SER A 18 -4.83 7.96 -19.42
C SER A 18 -3.37 8.39 -19.29
N ILE A 19 -3.00 8.97 -18.13
CA ILE A 19 -1.63 9.42 -17.82
C ILE A 19 -0.99 8.55 -16.74
N PRO A 20 0.32 8.30 -16.81
CA PRO A 20 1.00 7.46 -15.82
C PRO A 20 0.96 8.11 -14.43
N SER A 21 0.77 7.30 -13.40
CA SER A 21 0.80 7.72 -12.01
C SER A 21 2.04 7.22 -11.29
N VAL A 22 2.57 8.07 -10.42
CA VAL A 22 3.67 7.75 -9.52
C VAL A 22 3.13 7.94 -8.11
N PHE A 23 3.17 6.86 -7.33
CA PHE A 23 2.71 6.87 -5.96
C PHE A 23 3.83 7.31 -5.02
N PHE A 24 3.50 8.22 -4.13
CA PHE A 24 4.45 8.73 -3.14
C PHE A 24 3.84 8.62 -1.75
N LEU A 25 4.32 7.63 -0.99
CA LEU A 25 3.73 7.25 0.29
C LEU A 25 4.79 6.73 1.25
N ARG A 26 4.44 6.65 2.53
CA ARG A 26 5.26 5.89 3.51
C ARG A 26 4.72 4.47 3.60
N VAL A 27 3.53 4.31 4.16
CA VAL A 27 2.83 3.03 4.30
C VAL A 27 1.42 3.19 3.77
N LEU A 28 0.88 2.15 3.15
CA LEU A 28 -0.54 2.05 2.81
C LEU A 28 -1.19 1.06 3.78
N PRO A 29 -2.34 1.37 4.38
CA PRO A 29 -2.99 0.43 5.28
C PRO A 29 -3.43 -0.84 4.53
N CYS A 30 -3.58 -1.93 5.29
CA CYS A 30 -4.15 -3.20 4.83
C CYS A 30 -3.41 -3.87 3.67
N SER A 31 -2.12 -3.59 3.53
CA SER A 31 -1.24 -4.21 2.54
C SER A 31 -1.69 -3.98 1.09
N PHE A 32 -2.49 -2.96 0.80
CA PHE A 32 -3.00 -2.71 -0.56
C PHE A 32 -1.88 -2.45 -1.58
N ASP A 33 -0.75 -1.90 -1.12
CA ASP A 33 0.44 -1.71 -1.93
C ASP A 33 1.05 -3.06 -2.33
N LEU A 34 1.10 -4.02 -1.40
CA LEU A 34 1.56 -5.38 -1.67
C LEU A 34 0.58 -6.12 -2.57
N GLU A 35 -0.73 -6.00 -2.34
CA GLU A 35 -1.75 -6.62 -3.17
C GLU A 35 -1.77 -6.08 -4.60
N ALA A 36 -1.64 -4.76 -4.77
CA ALA A 36 -1.61 -4.10 -6.07
C ALA A 36 -0.34 -4.43 -6.85
N THR A 37 0.78 -4.61 -6.15
CA THR A 37 2.07 -4.99 -6.74
C THR A 37 2.28 -6.50 -6.84
N GLN A 38 1.33 -7.30 -6.37
CA GLN A 38 1.42 -8.76 -6.28
C GLN A 38 2.64 -9.23 -5.45
N CYS A 39 3.14 -8.39 -4.54
CA CYS A 39 4.19 -8.78 -3.60
C CYS A 39 3.62 -9.71 -2.51
N PRO A 40 4.37 -10.71 -2.04
CA PRO A 40 3.96 -11.52 -0.91
C PRO A 40 3.80 -10.70 0.37
N ASP A 41 2.73 -10.93 1.13
CA ASP A 41 2.51 -10.37 2.47
C ASP A 41 2.37 -11.53 3.50
N PRO A 42 3.50 -12.01 4.05
CA PRO A 42 3.58 -13.26 4.79
C PRO A 42 3.42 -13.04 6.31
N PRO A 43 2.26 -13.41 6.91
CA PRO A 43 1.99 -13.19 8.34
C PRO A 43 2.84 -14.08 9.26
N SER A 44 3.58 -15.04 8.71
CA SER A 44 4.38 -16.01 9.47
C SER A 44 5.70 -15.45 10.02
N TYR A 45 6.22 -14.38 9.43
CA TYR A 45 7.47 -13.74 9.83
C TYR A 45 7.47 -12.20 9.72
N VAL A 46 6.50 -11.61 9.01
CA VAL A 46 6.28 -10.16 9.05
C VAL A 46 5.20 -9.86 10.09
N PRO A 47 5.52 -9.17 11.19
CA PRO A 47 4.53 -8.78 12.19
C PRO A 47 3.56 -7.73 11.64
N ARG A 48 2.31 -7.73 12.14
CA ARG A 48 1.33 -6.71 11.77
C ARG A 48 1.62 -5.39 12.47
N THR A 49 1.33 -4.29 11.80
CA THR A 49 1.35 -2.95 12.39
C THR A 49 0.51 -2.90 13.66
N PHE A 50 0.97 -2.14 14.66
CA PHE A 50 0.36 -2.03 16.00
C PHE A 50 0.45 -3.29 16.89
N THR A 51 1.29 -4.27 16.51
CA THR A 51 1.70 -5.35 17.42
C THR A 51 3.12 -5.13 17.92
N ASP A 52 3.44 -5.63 19.10
CA ASP A 52 4.81 -5.65 19.65
C ASP A 52 5.56 -6.94 19.23
N ASN A 53 5.11 -7.59 18.15
CA ASN A 53 5.73 -8.82 17.64
C ASN A 53 7.00 -8.49 16.84
N SER A 54 8.00 -9.38 16.92
CA SER A 54 9.24 -9.30 16.12
C SER A 54 9.19 -10.25 14.91
N ASP A 55 10.29 -10.38 14.17
CA ASP A 55 10.47 -11.45 13.16
C ASP A 55 10.57 -12.85 13.80
N HIS A 56 10.95 -12.92 15.07
CA HIS A 56 10.99 -14.14 15.86
C HIS A 56 9.66 -14.33 16.62
N MET A 57 8.70 -14.98 15.97
CA MET A 57 7.37 -15.25 16.52
C MET A 57 7.11 -16.71 16.87
N THR A 58 6.44 -16.91 18.01
CA THR A 58 5.80 -18.17 18.40
C THR A 58 4.63 -18.51 17.48
N PHE A 59 4.14 -19.75 17.55
CA PHE A 59 2.98 -20.18 16.77
C PHE A 59 1.73 -19.30 17.04
N ILE A 60 1.47 -18.94 18.30
CA ILE A 60 0.30 -18.12 18.66
C ILE A 60 0.39 -16.71 18.07
N GLN A 61 1.57 -16.07 18.10
CA GLN A 61 1.79 -14.75 17.49
C GLN A 61 1.58 -14.78 15.97
N ARG A 62 1.93 -15.90 15.30
CA ARG A 62 1.67 -16.07 13.86
C ARG A 62 0.17 -16.21 13.57
N VAL A 63 -0.56 -16.91 14.43
CA VAL A 63 -2.03 -17.03 14.32
C VAL A 63 -2.70 -15.68 14.57
N GLU A 64 -2.19 -14.90 15.54
CA GLU A 64 -2.63 -13.53 15.79
C GLU A 64 -2.42 -12.63 14.56
N ASN A 65 -1.24 -12.68 13.93
CA ASN A 65 -0.98 -11.92 12.70
C ASN A 65 -1.96 -12.28 11.57
N LEU A 66 -2.30 -13.56 11.41
CA LEU A 66 -3.28 -14.00 10.42
C LEU A 66 -4.67 -13.43 10.70
N PHE A 67 -5.08 -13.45 11.98
CA PHE A 67 -6.36 -12.89 12.42
C PHE A 67 -6.42 -11.37 12.21
N LEU A 68 -5.35 -10.65 12.58
CA LEU A 68 -5.23 -9.20 12.39
C LEU A 68 -5.26 -8.85 10.90
N LYS A 69 -4.49 -9.55 10.07
CA LYS A 69 -4.52 -9.38 8.61
C LYS A 69 -5.94 -9.52 8.04
N SER A 70 -6.65 -10.57 8.43
CA SER A 70 -8.04 -10.78 7.98
C SER A 70 -8.98 -9.65 8.45
N SER A 71 -8.80 -9.18 9.68
CA SER A 71 -9.59 -8.09 10.26
C SER A 71 -9.31 -6.76 9.55
N GLU A 72 -8.05 -6.46 9.26
CA GLU A 72 -7.62 -5.28 8.51
C GLU A 72 -8.23 -5.25 7.10
N SER A 73 -8.16 -6.35 6.35
CA SER A 73 -8.76 -6.43 5.02
C SER A 73 -10.26 -6.11 5.04
N PHE A 74 -10.99 -6.60 6.04
CA PHE A 74 -12.42 -6.29 6.20
C PHE A 74 -12.66 -4.80 6.47
N LEU A 75 -11.92 -4.21 7.42
CA LEU A 75 -12.04 -2.79 7.78
C LEU A 75 -11.69 -1.87 6.61
N CYS A 76 -10.63 -2.19 5.85
CA CYS A 76 -10.23 -1.39 4.71
C CYS A 76 -11.20 -1.46 3.55
N ASN A 77 -11.75 -2.64 3.23
CA ASN A 77 -12.79 -2.73 2.21
C ASN A 77 -13.98 -1.81 2.53
N PHE A 78 -14.38 -1.74 3.80
CA PHE A 78 -15.43 -0.80 4.22
C PHE A 78 -14.99 0.67 4.12
N ALA A 79 -13.78 0.99 4.58
CA ALA A 79 -13.25 2.36 4.58
C ALA A 79 -13.06 2.92 3.15
N TYR A 80 -12.69 2.07 2.20
CA TYR A 80 -12.43 2.47 0.81
C TYR A 80 -13.62 2.31 -0.14
N LEU A 81 -14.71 1.65 0.28
CA LEU A 81 -15.92 1.48 -0.52
C LEU A 81 -16.44 2.79 -1.16
N PRO A 82 -16.45 3.96 -0.47
CA PRO A 82 -16.88 5.21 -1.10
C PRO A 82 -15.99 5.62 -2.29
N PHE A 83 -14.69 5.35 -2.20
CA PHE A 83 -13.75 5.64 -3.28
C PHE A 83 -13.89 4.66 -4.45
N GLU A 84 -14.18 3.39 -4.18
CA GLU A 84 -14.46 2.41 -5.24
C GLU A 84 -15.73 2.76 -6.01
N LEU A 85 -16.79 3.19 -5.32
CA LEU A 85 -18.02 3.66 -5.94
C LEU A 85 -17.77 4.90 -6.80
N LEU A 86 -17.03 5.89 -6.26
CA LEU A 86 -16.66 7.10 -6.99
C LEU A 86 -15.79 6.77 -8.22
N ALA A 87 -14.78 5.91 -8.06
CA ALA A 87 -13.91 5.49 -9.15
C ALA A 87 -14.72 4.77 -10.24
N SER A 88 -15.66 3.92 -9.83
CA SER A 88 -16.49 3.16 -10.77
C SER A 88 -17.41 4.06 -11.59
N ASP A 89 -17.94 5.11 -10.97
CA ASP A 89 -18.77 6.12 -11.65
C ASP A 89 -17.94 6.94 -12.65
N VAL A 90 -16.78 7.46 -12.23
CA VAL A 90 -15.89 8.29 -13.07
C VAL A 90 -15.24 7.52 -14.21
N LEU A 91 -14.93 6.24 -14.00
CA LEU A 91 -14.30 5.37 -15.00
C LEU A 91 -15.33 4.56 -15.80
N HIS A 92 -16.62 4.70 -15.48
CA HIS A 92 -17.74 4.00 -16.12
C HIS A 92 -17.60 2.47 -16.17
N ARG A 93 -16.95 1.88 -15.16
CA ARG A 93 -16.75 0.42 -15.02
C ARG A 93 -16.55 0.05 -13.56
N PRO A 94 -16.93 -1.14 -13.09
CA PRO A 94 -16.62 -1.56 -11.72
C PRO A 94 -15.11 -1.64 -11.51
N VAL A 95 -14.60 -0.97 -10.49
CA VAL A 95 -13.18 -0.95 -10.14
C VAL A 95 -13.02 -1.15 -8.64
N THR A 96 -12.09 -2.02 -8.25
CA THR A 96 -11.68 -2.21 -6.85
C THR A 96 -10.44 -1.39 -6.52
N MET A 97 -10.18 -1.12 -5.25
CA MET A 97 -8.95 -0.43 -4.82
C MET A 97 -7.69 -1.14 -5.30
N LYS A 98 -7.67 -2.47 -5.21
CA LYS A 98 -6.55 -3.29 -5.69
C LYS A 98 -6.30 -3.08 -7.17
N GLU A 99 -7.35 -3.10 -7.99
CA GLU A 99 -7.24 -2.86 -9.43
C GLU A 99 -6.83 -1.41 -9.72
N LEU A 100 -7.42 -0.45 -9.02
CA LEU A 100 -7.12 0.96 -9.19
C LEU A 100 -5.62 1.25 -8.96
N LEU A 101 -5.05 0.65 -7.92
CA LEU A 101 -3.65 0.82 -7.52
C LEU A 101 -2.68 -0.05 -8.36
N SER A 102 -3.12 -1.15 -8.96
CA SER A 102 -2.24 -1.98 -9.81
C SER A 102 -1.77 -1.23 -11.08
N HIS A 103 -2.49 -0.19 -11.48
CA HIS A 103 -2.11 0.72 -12.58
C HIS A 103 -1.03 1.76 -12.20
N GLY A 104 -0.52 1.75 -10.97
CA GLY A 104 0.60 2.60 -10.55
C GLY A 104 1.89 2.26 -11.29
N SER A 105 2.51 3.24 -11.94
CA SER A 105 3.73 3.00 -12.72
C SER A 105 4.96 2.82 -11.83
N ILE A 106 5.11 3.65 -10.79
CA ILE A 106 6.23 3.62 -9.84
C ILE A 106 5.70 3.89 -8.43
N TRP A 107 6.25 3.18 -7.45
CA TRP A 107 5.98 3.35 -6.03
C TRP A 107 7.21 3.94 -5.34
N LEU A 108 7.17 5.23 -5.06
CA LEU A 108 8.18 5.94 -4.28
C LEU A 108 7.83 5.82 -2.78
N LYS A 109 8.55 4.94 -2.09
CA LYS A 109 8.37 4.66 -0.67
C LYS A 109 9.28 5.56 0.18
N ARG A 110 8.68 6.44 0.98
CA ARG A 110 9.34 7.38 1.91
C ARG A 110 9.88 6.68 3.18
N MET A 111 10.70 5.68 2.96
CA MET A 111 11.30 4.83 3.99
C MET A 111 12.54 4.16 3.43
N ASP A 112 13.39 3.66 4.32
CA ASP A 112 14.55 2.85 3.96
C ASP A 112 14.22 1.38 4.19
N PHE A 113 14.67 0.51 3.30
CA PHE A 113 14.44 -0.93 3.40
C PHE A 113 15.08 -1.54 4.66
N VAL A 114 16.10 -0.87 5.24
CA VAL A 114 16.77 -1.32 6.48
C VAL A 114 15.83 -1.34 7.69
N PHE A 115 14.77 -0.54 7.69
CA PHE A 115 13.80 -0.48 8.79
C PHE A 115 12.60 -1.42 8.60
N GLU A 116 12.55 -2.15 7.48
CA GLU A 116 11.45 -3.04 7.16
C GLU A 116 11.84 -4.50 7.29
N TYR A 117 10.87 -5.33 7.63
CA TYR A 117 11.05 -6.77 7.62
C TYR A 117 11.34 -7.27 6.20
N PRO A 118 12.26 -8.25 6.03
CA PRO A 118 12.68 -8.69 4.71
C PRO A 118 11.52 -9.38 3.99
N MET A 119 11.02 -8.77 2.93
CA MET A 119 10.02 -9.37 2.04
C MET A 119 10.33 -9.06 0.58
N PRO A 120 9.91 -9.92 -0.37
CA PRO A 120 10.13 -9.67 -1.79
C PRO A 120 9.40 -8.41 -2.25
N VAL A 121 10.11 -7.55 -2.99
CA VAL A 121 9.57 -6.35 -3.63
C VAL A 121 9.78 -6.42 -5.14
N ILE A 122 8.89 -5.81 -5.91
CA ILE A 122 9.01 -5.74 -7.36
C ILE A 122 9.80 -4.50 -7.83
N PRO A 123 10.38 -4.50 -9.05
CA PRO A 123 11.32 -3.46 -9.50
C PRO A 123 10.76 -2.04 -9.61
N ASN A 124 9.44 -1.86 -9.68
CA ASN A 124 8.83 -0.52 -9.74
C ASN A 124 8.63 0.11 -8.34
N ILE A 125 9.04 -0.56 -7.27
CA ILE A 125 9.12 0.01 -5.92
C ILE A 125 10.53 0.57 -5.70
N VAL A 126 10.59 1.86 -5.37
CA VAL A 126 11.83 2.59 -5.12
C VAL A 126 11.76 3.20 -3.72
N PHE A 127 12.69 2.78 -2.86
CA PHE A 127 12.86 3.34 -1.53
C PHE A 127 13.62 4.65 -1.62
N THR A 128 12.96 5.75 -1.26
CA THR A 128 13.55 7.10 -1.30
C THR A 128 14.16 7.51 0.05
N GLY A 129 14.06 6.67 1.08
CA GLY A 129 14.54 6.98 2.42
C GLY A 129 13.73 8.11 3.10
N GLY A 130 14.35 8.71 4.12
CA GLY A 130 13.80 9.85 4.84
C GLY A 130 13.98 11.18 4.10
N ILE A 131 12.96 12.04 4.13
CA ILE A 131 13.01 13.37 3.52
C ILE A 131 13.39 14.37 4.60
N ASN A 132 14.59 14.92 4.51
CA ASN A 132 15.08 15.95 5.41
C ASN A 132 15.11 17.31 4.72
N CYS A 133 14.77 18.37 5.45
CA CYS A 133 14.91 19.73 4.95
C CYS A 133 16.39 20.09 4.79
N GLY A 134 16.80 20.40 3.56
CA GLY A 134 18.09 21.05 3.34
C GLY A 134 18.06 22.46 3.91
N LYS A 135 19.15 22.90 4.54
CA LYS A 135 19.33 24.33 4.79
C LYS A 135 19.47 25.02 3.43
N LYS A 136 18.73 26.12 3.21
CA LYS A 136 18.94 26.99 2.05
C LYS A 136 20.41 27.43 2.06
N LYS A 137 21.12 27.15 0.97
CA LYS A 137 22.43 27.74 0.69
C LYS A 137 22.25 29.22 0.37
#